data_AF-A0A4Q3W2I4-F1
#
_entry.id   AF-A0A4Q3W2I4-F1
#
_cell.length_a   1.000
_cell.length_b   1.000
_cell.length_c   1.000
_cell.angle_alpha   90.00
_cell.angle_beta   90.00
_cell.angle_gamma   90.00
#
_symmetry.space_group_name_H-M   'P 1'
#
loop_
_entity.id
_entity.type
_entity.pdbx_description
1 polymer ?
#
loop_
_entity_poly.entity_id
_entity_poly.type
_entity_poly.pdbx_seq_one_letter_code
_entity_poly.pdbx_strand_id
1 'polypeptide(L)'
;MSPIAQLEKAARAAWCSDGSPEEKQAKLREIHGTVERYLVKYDAGRKRVENDPWAVRTYDRLRGYLVHLAADVQDLSLQCERSTPAAIKKAA
;
A
#
# COMPACT_ATOMS: atom_id res chain seq x y z
N MET A 1 -3.54 13.42 12.44
CA MET A 1 -3.10 12.03 12.20
C MET A 1 -2.29 12.02 10.91
N SER A 2 -1.12 11.35 10.86
CA SER A 2 -0.26 11.35 9.66
C SER A 2 -0.94 10.61 8.49
N PRO A 3 -0.82 11.10 7.23
CA PRO A 3 -1.36 10.41 6.05
C PRO A 3 -0.89 8.95 5.93
N ILE A 4 0.37 8.68 6.29
CA ILE A 4 0.96 7.34 6.27
C ILE A 4 0.18 6.38 7.18
N ALA A 5 -0.09 6.81 8.41
CA ALA A 5 -0.85 6.03 9.40
C ALA A 5 -2.32 5.83 8.98
N GLN A 6 -2.89 6.74 8.20
CA GLN A 6 -4.24 6.57 7.64
C GLN A 6 -4.26 5.49 6.54
N LEU A 7 -3.24 5.46 5.68
CA LEU A 7 -3.11 4.43 4.63
C LEU A 7 -2.89 3.04 5.22
N GLU A 8 -2.01 2.92 6.21
CA GLU A 8 -1.78 1.66 6.93
C GLU A 8 -3.06 1.18 7.63
N LYS A 9 -3.76 2.08 8.33
CA LYS A 9 -5.04 1.77 8.96
C LYS A 9 -6.09 1.30 7.95
N ALA A 10 -6.17 1.96 6.80
CA ALA A 10 -7.10 1.59 5.74
C ALA A 10 -6.79 0.21 5.15
N ALA A 11 -5.50 -0.08 4.88
CA ALA A 11 -5.06 -1.39 4.40
C ALA A 11 -5.45 -2.51 5.38
N ARG A 12 -5.16 -2.30 6.67
CA ARG A 12 -5.53 -3.26 7.72
C ARG A 12 -7.03 -3.45 7.84
N ALA A 13 -7.80 -2.37 7.77
CA ALA A 13 -9.26 -2.43 7.81
C ALA A 13 -9.84 -3.17 6.60
N ALA A 14 -9.27 -2.96 5.40
CA ALA A 14 -9.70 -3.67 4.20
C ALA A 14 -9.42 -5.18 4.32
N TRP A 15 -8.22 -5.56 4.75
CA TRP A 15 -7.83 -6.96 4.94
C TRP A 15 -8.70 -7.67 5.99
N CYS A 16 -8.89 -7.04 7.15
CA CYS A 16 -9.65 -7.60 8.27
C CYS A 16 -11.17 -7.46 8.13
N SER A 17 -11.69 -6.90 7.02
CA SER A 17 -13.14 -6.79 6.82
C SER A 17 -13.80 -8.16 6.59
N ASP A 18 -15.11 -8.25 6.81
CA ASP A 18 -15.90 -9.46 6.52
C ASP A 18 -16.34 -9.56 5.04
N GLY A 19 -15.83 -8.68 4.18
CA GLY A 19 -16.17 -8.65 2.75
C GLY A 19 -15.67 -9.87 1.98
N SER A 20 -16.21 -10.10 0.79
CA SER A 20 -15.75 -11.18 -0.08
C SER A 20 -14.29 -10.98 -0.51
N PRO A 21 -13.56 -12.03 -0.93
CA PRO A 21 -12.20 -11.89 -1.46
C PRO A 21 -12.10 -10.82 -2.57
N GLU A 22 -13.09 -10.74 -3.46
CA GLU A 22 -13.15 -9.77 -4.55
C GLU A 22 -13.30 -8.32 -4.03
N GLU A 23 -14.15 -8.11 -3.02
CA GLU A 23 -14.33 -6.80 -2.40
C GLU A 23 -13.06 -6.34 -1.67
N LYS A 24 -12.39 -7.26 -0.96
CA LYS A 24 -11.11 -7.00 -0.29
C LYS A 24 -10.05 -6.65 -1.32
N GLN A 25 -9.94 -7.43 -2.40
CA GLN A 25 -9.01 -7.19 -3.50
C GLN A 25 -9.20 -5.79 -4.11
N ALA A 26 -10.44 -5.42 -4.43
CA ALA A 26 -10.75 -4.12 -5.03
C ALA A 26 -10.32 -2.96 -4.11
N LYS A 27 -10.64 -3.04 -2.82
CA LYS A 27 -10.23 -2.04 -1.82
C LYS A 27 -8.72 -1.97 -1.66
N LEU A 28 -8.04 -3.11 -1.58
CA LEU A 28 -6.57 -3.15 -1.45
C LEU A 28 -5.89 -2.57 -2.70
N ARG A 29 -6.40 -2.83 -3.91
CA ARG A 29 -5.87 -2.22 -5.14
C ARG A 29 -6.05 -0.69 -5.15
N GLU A 30 -7.19 -0.19 -4.67
CA GLU A 30 -7.42 1.25 -4.54
C GLU A 30 -6.45 1.91 -3.54
N ILE A 31 -6.24 1.25 -2.40
CA ILE A 31 -5.29 1.70 -1.37
C ILE A 31 -3.88 1.68 -1.93
N HIS A 32 -3.44 0.60 -2.57
CA HIS A 32 -2.14 0.51 -3.25
C HIS A 32 -1.94 1.67 -4.23
N GLY A 33 -2.90 1.93 -5.11
CA GLY A 33 -2.83 3.06 -6.04
C GLY A 33 -2.77 4.42 -5.34
N THR A 34 -3.35 4.55 -4.14
CA THR A 34 -3.25 5.76 -3.32
C THR A 34 -1.87 5.91 -2.69
N VAL A 35 -1.27 4.81 -2.21
CA VAL A 35 0.12 4.80 -1.70
C VAL A 35 1.09 5.19 -2.81
N GLU A 36 0.95 4.62 -4.01
CA GLU A 36 1.78 4.95 -5.18
C GLU A 36 1.68 6.44 -5.56
N ARG A 37 0.46 6.99 -5.65
CA ARG A 37 0.26 8.42 -5.91
C ARG A 37 0.86 9.30 -4.80
N TYR A 38 0.81 8.84 -3.55
CA TYR A 38 1.42 9.55 -2.44
C TYR A 38 2.95 9.50 -2.51
N LEU A 39 3.54 8.36 -2.85
CA LEU A 39 4.98 8.20 -3.08
C LEU A 39 5.50 9.16 -4.15
N VAL A 40 4.81 9.29 -5.29
CA VAL A 40 5.19 10.26 -6.34
C VAL A 40 5.21 11.70 -5.81
N LYS A 41 4.18 12.09 -5.05
CA LYS A 41 4.11 13.43 -4.43
C LYS A 41 5.17 13.62 -3.35
N TYR A 42 5.44 12.57 -2.58
CA TYR A 42 6.46 12.55 -1.56
C TYR A 42 7.81 12.82 -2.24
N ASP A 43 8.18 12.02 -3.25
CA ASP A 43 9.43 12.08 -4.02
C ASP A 43 9.68 13.46 -4.65
N ALA A 44 8.64 14.12 -5.16
CA ALA A 44 8.75 15.50 -5.63
C ALA A 44 9.17 16.51 -4.52
N GLY A 45 8.88 16.20 -3.26
CA GLY A 45 9.26 16.98 -2.09
C GLY A 45 10.71 16.79 -1.63
N ARG A 46 11.43 15.75 -2.12
CA ARG A 46 12.80 15.41 -1.67
C ARG A 46 13.77 16.58 -1.75
N LYS A 47 13.65 17.40 -2.80
CA LYS A 47 14.50 18.57 -3.05
C LYS A 47 14.45 19.59 -1.92
N ARG A 48 13.31 19.73 -1.24
CA ARG A 48 13.12 20.70 -0.15
C ARG A 48 13.98 20.41 1.08
N VAL A 49 14.42 19.16 1.24
CA VAL A 49 15.21 18.71 2.38
C VAL A 49 16.63 18.30 1.98
N GLU A 50 17.05 18.58 0.74
CA GLU A 50 18.33 18.10 0.19
C GLU A 50 19.57 18.65 0.93
N ASN A 51 19.46 19.86 1.47
CA ASN A 51 20.57 20.54 2.15
C ASN A 51 20.68 20.21 3.65
N ASP A 52 19.77 19.41 4.20
CA ASP A 52 19.81 18.96 5.61
C ASP A 52 20.03 17.44 5.66
N PRO A 53 21.24 16.96 6.00
CA PRO A 53 21.55 15.53 6.07
C PRO A 53 20.68 14.74 7.06
N TRP A 54 20.15 15.36 8.10
CA TRP A 54 19.26 14.69 9.04
C TRP A 54 17.85 14.56 8.47
N ALA A 55 17.35 15.62 7.83
CA ALA A 55 16.07 15.58 7.13
C ALA A 55 16.09 14.60 5.95
N VAL A 56 17.19 14.54 5.18
CA VAL A 56 17.49 13.53 4.15
C VAL A 56 17.26 12.11 4.69
N ARG A 57 17.94 11.74 5.79
CA ARG A 57 17.87 10.38 6.33
C ARG A 57 16.47 10.03 6.83
N THR A 58 15.80 10.99 7.48
CA THR A 58 14.43 10.80 7.97
C THR A 58 13.46 10.63 6.80
N TYR A 59 13.62 11.44 5.75
CA TYR A 59 12.86 11.34 4.52
C TYR A 59 13.04 9.98 3.87
N ASP A 60 14.30 9.54 3.66
CA ASP A 60 14.58 8.29 2.96
C ASP A 60 14.05 7.06 3.74
N ARG A 61 14.08 7.12 5.09
CA ARG A 61 13.46 6.10 5.95
C ARG A 61 11.95 6.04 5.76
N LEU A 62 11.27 7.18 5.77
CA LEU A 62 9.81 7.25 5.58
C LEU A 62 9.40 6.82 4.17
N ARG A 63 10.20 7.19 3.16
CA ARG A 63 10.02 6.70 1.79
C ARG A 63 10.15 5.18 1.72
N GLY A 64 11.17 4.60 2.33
CA GLY A 64 11.36 3.15 2.39
C GLY A 64 10.17 2.44 3.03
N TYR A 65 9.65 2.97 4.14
CA TYR A 65 8.44 2.46 4.77
C TYR A 65 7.22 2.50 3.81
N LEU A 66 7.02 3.59 3.08
CA LEU A 66 5.92 3.71 2.10
C LEU A 66 6.05 2.73 0.94
N VAL A 67 7.27 2.46 0.46
CA VAL A 67 7.53 1.46 -0.57
C VAL A 67 7.18 0.05 -0.08
N HIS A 68 7.56 -0.28 1.16
CA HIS A 68 7.18 -1.56 1.77
C HIS A 68 5.66 -1.67 1.94
N LEU A 69 5.00 -0.60 2.42
CA LEU A 69 3.55 -0.58 2.53
C LEU A 69 2.86 -0.80 1.18
N ALA A 70 3.36 -0.18 0.09
CA ALA A 70 2.83 -0.42 -1.25
C ALA A 70 2.94 -1.89 -1.65
N ALA A 71 4.13 -2.48 -1.49
CA ALA A 71 4.37 -3.89 -1.80
C ALA A 71 3.48 -4.84 -0.98
N ASP A 72 3.35 -4.60 0.33
CA ASP A 72 2.52 -5.42 1.21
C ASP A 72 1.03 -5.35 0.80
N VAL A 73 0.52 -4.15 0.51
CA VAL A 73 -0.88 -3.98 0.08
C VAL A 73 -1.11 -4.64 -1.28
N GLN A 74 -0.14 -4.56 -2.19
CA GLN A 74 -0.21 -5.23 -3.48
C GLN A 74 -0.27 -6.76 -3.29
N ASP A 75 0.62 -7.32 -2.47
CA ASP A 75 0.66 -8.76 -2.20
C ASP A 75 -0.65 -9.26 -1.59
N LEU A 76 -1.18 -8.56 -0.58
CA LEU A 76 -2.49 -8.89 0.01
C LEU A 76 -3.61 -8.88 -1.05
N SER A 77 -3.58 -7.94 -2.00
CA SER A 77 -4.57 -7.92 -3.09
C SER A 77 -4.44 -9.15 -4.01
N LEU A 78 -3.22 -9.61 -4.28
CA LEU A 78 -2.96 -10.79 -5.11
C LEU A 78 -3.33 -12.08 -4.37
N GLN A 79 -3.18 -12.13 -3.04
CA GLN A 79 -3.65 -13.26 -2.23
C GLN A 79 -5.17 -13.42 -2.29
N CYS A 80 -5.92 -12.32 -2.25
CA CYS A 80 -7.37 -12.34 -2.44
C CYS A 80 -7.76 -12.90 -3.83
N GLU A 81 -7.03 -12.52 -4.88
CA GLU A 81 -7.23 -13.03 -6.24
C GLU A 81 -7.04 -14.54 -6.32
N ARG A 82 -5.96 -15.05 -5.72
CA ARG A 82 -5.66 -16.50 -5.67
C ARG A 82 -6.69 -17.30 -4.89
N SER A 83 -7.35 -16.67 -3.92
CA SER A 83 -8.37 -17.29 -3.07
C SER A 83 -9.76 -17.27 -3.72
N THR A 84 -9.91 -16.62 -4.87
CA THR A 84 -11.17 -16.47 -5.58
C THR A 84 -11.51 -17.76 -6.37
N PRO A 85 -12.73 -18.34 -6.25
CA PRO A 85 -13.06 -19.69 -6.75
C PRO A 85 -12.91 -19.93 -8.26
N ALA A 86 -12.77 -18.90 -9.09
CA ALA A 86 -12.54 -19.07 -10.52
C ALA A 86 -11.20 -19.78 -10.84
N ALA A 87 -10.21 -19.69 -9.96
CA ALA A 87 -8.93 -20.40 -10.08
C ALA A 87 -9.03 -21.90 -9.71
N ILE A 88 -10.04 -22.29 -8.93
CA ILE A 88 -10.23 -23.68 -8.44
C ILE A 88 -10.89 -24.56 -9.51
N LYS A 89 -11.64 -23.97 -10.46
CA LYS A 89 -12.32 -24.72 -11.54
C LYS A 89 -11.41 -25.27 -12.64
N LYS A 90 -10.10 -24.99 -12.63
CA LYS A 90 -9.15 -25.58 -13.60
C LYS A 90 -8.39 -26.80 -13.08
N ALA A 91 -8.67 -27.25 -11.86
CA ALA A 91 -7.98 -28.39 -11.24
C ALA A 91 -8.92 -29.53 -10.82
N ALA A 92 -10.13 -29.60 -11.39
CA ALA A 92 -11.09 -30.69 -11.20
C ALA A 92 -11.45 -31.33 -12.54
#